data_AF-A0A841PCL2-F1
#
_entry.id   AF-A0A841PCL2-F1
#
_cell.length_a   1.000
_cell.length_b   1.000
_cell.length_c   1.000
_cell.angle_alpha   90.00
_cell.angle_beta   90.00
_cell.angle_gamma   90.00
#
_symmetry.space_group_name_H-M   'P 1'
#
loop_
_entity.id
_entity.type
_entity.pdbx_description
1 polymer ?
#
loop_
_entity_poly.entity_id
_entity_poly.type
_entity_poly.pdbx_seq_one_letter_code
_entity_poly.pdbx_strand_id
1 'polypeptide(L)'
;MDDYISKIVQLRPLMTQARVDETFPREKWSEHSRGGKFGVQFGFGQSANNDPSGIASDHIVEKIDFRSPFPGSISLYGFVIGMARSDADSEIARLGLATMEITHPDVRYLSGNTDDGFEIMLMFRKDSLEQLTICQPGHSRIMDARQAFWKERSEKEQKRRELASAWKYISADDDAMLLTWAKHCQPWDDYSPSEFVRYANWLRQADPDQRHVAALNWNWDYGLAPLLWITRRGDCDLATALHVFFGTSPEFYLQFEGDRSRVAEKQSDLTTFDMMMDIKARMERGFYQRSAIQFDLSRNLEIISRYKPTLGQLAAVLPANLPTSGAGRRIAHENRFGGLDIPAFGIN
;
A
#
# COMPACT_ATOMS: atom_id res chain seq x y z
N MET A 1 -11.63 -33.70 -34.05
CA MET A 1 -11.68 -32.46 -33.24
C MET A 1 -12.11 -32.90 -31.86
N ASP A 2 -11.36 -32.57 -30.81
CA ASP A 2 -11.71 -33.00 -29.45
C ASP A 2 -13.13 -32.52 -29.10
N ASP A 3 -13.94 -33.36 -28.45
CA ASP A 3 -15.37 -33.12 -28.17
C ASP A 3 -15.62 -31.82 -27.38
N TYR A 4 -14.65 -31.33 -26.60
CA TYR A 4 -14.78 -30.07 -25.87
C TYR A 4 -14.62 -28.83 -26.75
N ILE A 5 -13.95 -28.94 -27.91
CA ILE A 5 -13.71 -27.80 -28.81
C ILE A 5 -15.02 -27.36 -29.49
N SER A 6 -15.87 -28.32 -29.88
CA SER A 6 -17.20 -28.03 -30.43
C SER A 6 -18.15 -27.44 -29.37
N LYS A 7 -17.91 -27.69 -28.08
CA LYS A 7 -18.70 -27.15 -26.96
C LYS A 7 -18.34 -25.71 -26.59
N ILE A 8 -17.23 -25.16 -27.09
CA ILE A 8 -16.81 -23.78 -26.81
C ILE A 8 -17.89 -22.76 -27.18
N VAL A 9 -18.68 -23.01 -28.22
CA VAL A 9 -19.80 -22.14 -28.63
C VAL A 9 -20.91 -22.02 -27.59
N GLN A 10 -20.93 -22.92 -26.58
CA GLN A 10 -21.91 -22.90 -25.49
C GLN A 10 -21.47 -22.02 -24.33
N LEU A 11 -20.19 -21.65 -24.26
CA LEU A 11 -19.66 -20.81 -23.19
C LEU A 11 -20.33 -19.43 -23.21
N ARG A 12 -20.85 -19.00 -22.06
CA ARG A 12 -21.49 -17.69 -21.89
C ARG A 12 -21.06 -17.04 -20.57
N PRO A 13 -21.01 -15.70 -20.52
CA PRO A 13 -21.01 -14.99 -19.25
C PRO A 13 -22.19 -15.40 -18.36
N LEU A 14 -22.07 -15.16 -17.06
CA LEU A 14 -22.98 -15.60 -15.98
C LEU A 14 -22.99 -17.11 -15.70
N MET A 15 -22.20 -17.92 -16.42
CA MET A 15 -21.94 -19.31 -16.03
C MET A 15 -21.15 -19.36 -14.72
N THR A 16 -21.51 -20.30 -13.84
CA THR A 16 -20.68 -20.65 -12.68
C THR A 16 -19.41 -21.35 -13.14
N GLN A 17 -18.36 -21.28 -12.34
CA GLN A 17 -17.12 -21.99 -12.64
C GLN A 17 -17.32 -23.49 -12.90
N ALA A 18 -18.20 -24.16 -12.13
CA ALA A 18 -18.53 -25.57 -12.36
C ALA A 18 -19.10 -25.85 -13.75
N ARG A 19 -20.01 -25.00 -14.24
CA ARG A 19 -20.58 -25.13 -15.60
C ARG A 19 -19.55 -24.86 -16.70
N VAL A 20 -18.62 -23.94 -16.44
CA VAL A 20 -17.47 -23.73 -17.35
C VAL A 20 -16.62 -24.99 -17.42
N ASP A 21 -16.30 -25.59 -16.27
CA ASP A 21 -15.45 -26.78 -16.21
C ASP A 21 -16.08 -28.00 -16.89
N GLU A 22 -17.41 -28.14 -16.85
CA GLU A 22 -18.16 -29.17 -17.60
C GLU A 22 -18.07 -28.98 -19.12
N THR A 23 -18.02 -27.72 -19.57
CA THR A 23 -18.02 -27.34 -20.99
C THR A 23 -16.60 -27.31 -21.57
N PHE A 24 -15.65 -26.80 -20.78
CA PHE A 24 -14.25 -26.57 -21.12
C PHE A 24 -13.36 -26.97 -19.92
N PRO A 25 -12.97 -28.26 -19.84
CA PRO A 25 -12.30 -28.81 -18.66
C PRO A 25 -11.01 -28.09 -18.26
N ARG A 26 -10.82 -27.86 -16.95
CA ARG A 26 -9.66 -27.13 -16.39
C ARG A 26 -8.30 -27.65 -16.83
N GLU A 27 -8.20 -28.96 -16.99
CA GLU A 27 -6.98 -29.64 -17.46
C GLU A 27 -6.50 -29.13 -18.83
N LYS A 28 -7.39 -28.50 -19.59
CA LYS A 28 -7.12 -27.92 -20.91
C LYS A 28 -6.85 -26.42 -20.89
N TRP A 29 -7.05 -25.74 -19.76
CA TRP A 29 -6.91 -24.27 -19.72
C TRP A 29 -5.48 -23.80 -19.96
N SER A 30 -4.49 -24.49 -19.41
CA SER A 30 -3.07 -24.14 -19.63
C SER A 30 -2.66 -24.32 -21.09
N GLU A 31 -3.15 -25.37 -21.75
CA GLU A 31 -2.95 -25.65 -23.17
C GLU A 31 -3.52 -24.55 -24.09
N HIS A 32 -4.51 -23.79 -23.60
CA HIS A 32 -5.29 -22.81 -24.37
C HIS A 32 -5.25 -21.39 -23.78
N SER A 33 -4.32 -21.16 -22.87
CA SER A 33 -4.02 -19.83 -22.33
C SER A 33 -3.21 -19.02 -23.35
N ARG A 34 -2.87 -17.76 -23.01
CA ARG A 34 -2.13 -16.86 -23.92
C ARG A 34 -0.84 -17.51 -24.43
N GLY A 35 -0.74 -17.76 -25.74
CA GLY A 35 0.40 -18.43 -26.38
C GLY A 35 0.28 -19.96 -26.48
N GLY A 36 -0.85 -20.53 -26.07
CA GLY A 36 -1.20 -21.94 -26.22
C GLY A 36 -1.72 -22.33 -27.61
N LYS A 37 -2.31 -23.52 -27.74
CA LYS A 37 -2.83 -24.08 -28.99
C LYS A 37 -3.93 -23.23 -29.62
N PHE A 38 -4.83 -22.70 -28.79
CA PHE A 38 -5.70 -21.57 -29.15
C PHE A 38 -6.14 -20.78 -27.92
N GLY A 39 -6.48 -19.49 -28.07
CA GLY A 39 -6.75 -18.62 -26.92
C GLY A 39 -8.19 -18.61 -26.41
N VAL A 40 -8.44 -19.14 -25.21
CA VAL A 40 -9.67 -18.90 -24.42
C VAL A 40 -9.29 -18.42 -23.03
N GLN A 41 -9.77 -17.25 -22.63
CA GLN A 41 -9.50 -16.70 -21.30
C GLN A 41 -10.80 -16.26 -20.62
N PHE A 42 -10.99 -16.69 -19.38
CA PHE A 42 -12.14 -16.30 -18.57
C PHE A 42 -11.76 -15.14 -17.65
N GLY A 43 -12.55 -14.07 -17.70
CA GLY A 43 -12.57 -13.06 -16.65
C GLY A 43 -13.66 -13.43 -15.65
N PHE A 44 -13.26 -14.05 -14.55
CA PHE A 44 -14.15 -14.28 -13.43
C PHE A 44 -14.28 -13.00 -12.61
N GLY A 45 -15.48 -12.78 -12.11
CA GLY A 45 -15.78 -11.73 -11.17
C GLY A 45 -17.17 -11.97 -10.57
N GLN A 46 -17.76 -10.95 -9.99
CA GLN A 46 -19.04 -11.04 -9.32
C GLN A 46 -20.12 -10.29 -10.09
N SER A 47 -21.37 -10.76 -10.04
CA SER A 47 -22.46 -9.99 -10.62
C SER A 47 -22.58 -8.64 -9.92
N ALA A 48 -22.31 -7.54 -10.62
CA ALA A 48 -22.34 -6.21 -10.04
C ALA A 48 -23.75 -5.63 -9.85
N ASN A 49 -24.79 -6.42 -10.09
CA ASN A 49 -26.13 -6.10 -9.59
C ASN A 49 -26.18 -6.08 -8.04
N ASN A 50 -25.17 -6.61 -7.34
CA ASN A 50 -25.21 -6.77 -5.88
C ASN A 50 -24.10 -6.06 -5.08
N ASP A 51 -22.89 -5.82 -5.63
CA ASP A 51 -21.80 -5.20 -4.86
C ASP A 51 -20.65 -4.65 -5.75
N PRO A 52 -20.42 -3.32 -5.82
CA PRO A 52 -19.28 -2.74 -6.54
C PRO A 52 -17.93 -2.98 -5.85
N SER A 53 -17.91 -3.39 -4.58
CA SER A 53 -16.67 -3.72 -3.84
C SER A 53 -16.13 -5.11 -4.17
N GLY A 54 -16.96 -5.99 -4.72
CA GLY A 54 -16.54 -7.33 -5.12
C GLY A 54 -16.34 -8.29 -3.95
N ILE A 55 -17.19 -8.27 -2.90
CA ILE A 55 -17.05 -9.12 -1.69
C ILE A 55 -18.17 -10.21 -1.59
N ALA A 56 -18.89 -10.51 -2.68
CA ALA A 56 -19.90 -11.59 -2.74
C ALA A 56 -19.35 -12.95 -3.25
N SER A 57 -19.94 -14.06 -2.82
CA SER A 57 -19.42 -15.44 -2.97
C SER A 57 -19.51 -16.09 -4.36
N ASP A 58 -20.18 -15.45 -5.32
CA ASP A 58 -20.69 -16.17 -6.49
C ASP A 58 -19.74 -15.95 -7.68
N HIS A 59 -18.72 -16.81 -7.77
CA HIS A 59 -17.67 -16.78 -8.80
C HIS A 59 -18.23 -17.15 -10.18
N ILE A 60 -18.79 -16.14 -10.86
CA ILE A 60 -19.34 -16.27 -12.21
C ILE A 60 -18.38 -15.73 -13.26
N VAL A 61 -18.52 -16.20 -14.48
CA VAL A 61 -17.82 -15.63 -15.64
C VAL A 61 -18.44 -14.29 -15.99
N GLU A 62 -17.70 -13.18 -15.86
CA GLU A 62 -18.17 -11.87 -16.30
C GLU A 62 -17.85 -11.60 -17.77
N LYS A 63 -16.75 -12.19 -18.25
CA LYS A 63 -16.31 -12.08 -19.64
C LYS A 63 -15.52 -13.29 -20.11
N ILE A 64 -15.52 -13.51 -21.41
CA ILE A 64 -14.76 -14.56 -22.08
C ILE A 64 -14.06 -13.93 -23.27
N ASP A 65 -12.73 -14.04 -23.30
CA ASP A 65 -11.93 -13.63 -24.45
C ASP A 65 -11.58 -14.86 -25.28
N PHE A 66 -11.92 -14.82 -26.56
CA PHE A 66 -11.48 -15.74 -27.59
C PHE A 66 -10.41 -15.03 -28.42
N ARG A 67 -9.22 -15.61 -28.57
CA ARG A 67 -8.06 -14.93 -29.17
C ARG A 67 -7.32 -15.82 -30.14
N SER A 68 -6.70 -15.19 -31.13
CA SER A 68 -5.80 -15.85 -32.08
C SER A 68 -4.55 -16.46 -31.38
N PRO A 69 -4.08 -17.66 -31.79
CA PRO A 69 -4.69 -18.55 -32.78
C PRO A 69 -6.01 -19.15 -32.27
N PHE A 70 -6.99 -19.40 -33.13
CA PHE A 70 -8.28 -20.00 -32.75
C PHE A 70 -8.85 -20.87 -33.88
N PRO A 71 -9.62 -21.94 -33.57
CA PRO A 71 -10.12 -22.83 -34.62
C PRO A 71 -11.06 -22.10 -35.59
N GLY A 72 -10.68 -22.00 -36.88
CA GLY A 72 -11.48 -21.34 -37.91
C GLY A 72 -12.80 -22.04 -38.27
N SER A 73 -13.07 -23.20 -37.67
CA SER A 73 -14.35 -23.92 -37.77
C SER A 73 -15.38 -23.46 -36.74
N ILE A 74 -14.95 -22.67 -35.75
CA ILE A 74 -15.83 -22.14 -34.71
C ILE A 74 -16.27 -20.74 -35.11
N SER A 75 -17.58 -20.56 -35.25
CA SER A 75 -18.21 -19.26 -35.42
C SER A 75 -18.91 -18.85 -34.13
N LEU A 76 -18.65 -17.63 -33.67
CA LEU A 76 -19.27 -17.01 -32.50
C LEU A 76 -20.05 -15.78 -32.99
N TYR A 77 -21.39 -15.85 -32.96
CA TYR A 77 -22.27 -14.81 -33.51
C TYR A 77 -21.98 -14.45 -34.97
N GLY A 78 -21.59 -15.43 -35.79
CA GLY A 78 -21.22 -15.20 -37.18
C GLY A 78 -19.76 -14.81 -37.40
N PHE A 79 -19.00 -14.51 -36.33
CA PHE A 79 -17.59 -14.15 -36.43
C PHE A 79 -16.66 -15.36 -36.26
N VAL A 80 -15.60 -15.40 -37.06
CA VAL A 80 -14.53 -16.38 -36.98
C VAL A 80 -13.22 -15.64 -36.72
N ILE A 81 -12.49 -16.01 -35.68
CA ILE A 81 -11.18 -15.41 -35.40
C ILE A 81 -10.23 -15.71 -36.55
N GLY A 82 -9.54 -14.67 -37.03
CA GLY A 82 -8.71 -14.67 -38.22
C GLY A 82 -9.42 -14.14 -39.48
N MET A 83 -10.76 -14.00 -39.47
CA MET A 83 -11.50 -13.49 -40.63
C MET A 83 -11.12 -12.04 -40.96
N ALA A 84 -11.24 -11.68 -42.24
CA ALA A 84 -11.05 -10.31 -42.67
C ALA A 84 -12.22 -9.43 -42.20
N ARG A 85 -11.95 -8.15 -41.94
CA ARG A 85 -12.98 -7.19 -41.54
C ARG A 85 -14.11 -7.08 -42.57
N SER A 86 -13.78 -7.10 -43.87
CA SER A 86 -14.77 -7.07 -44.95
C SER A 86 -15.78 -8.23 -44.88
N ASP A 87 -15.32 -9.40 -44.43
CA ASP A 87 -16.18 -10.59 -44.32
C ASP A 87 -17.11 -10.48 -43.10
N ALA A 88 -16.77 -9.62 -42.13
CA ALA A 88 -17.53 -9.39 -40.92
C ALA A 88 -18.59 -8.28 -41.09
N ASP A 89 -18.57 -7.49 -42.18
CA ASP A 89 -19.39 -6.28 -42.34
C ASP A 89 -20.90 -6.55 -42.22
N SER A 90 -21.38 -7.68 -42.74
CA SER A 90 -22.81 -8.05 -42.66
C SER A 90 -23.24 -8.31 -41.21
N GLU A 91 -22.41 -9.01 -40.44
CA GLU A 91 -22.69 -9.30 -39.02
C GLU A 91 -22.48 -8.08 -38.13
N ILE A 92 -21.47 -7.26 -38.43
CA ILE A 92 -21.25 -5.95 -37.78
C ILE A 92 -22.50 -5.08 -37.95
N ALA A 93 -23.05 -4.99 -39.16
CA ALA A 93 -24.25 -4.22 -39.45
C ALA A 93 -25.49 -4.81 -38.76
N ARG A 94 -25.64 -6.14 -38.78
CA ARG A 94 -26.76 -6.85 -38.15
C ARG A 94 -26.81 -6.61 -36.63
N LEU A 95 -25.66 -6.68 -35.96
CA LEU A 95 -25.55 -6.45 -34.51
C LEU A 95 -25.42 -4.96 -34.14
N GLY A 96 -25.34 -4.07 -35.13
CA GLY A 96 -25.19 -2.63 -34.91
C GLY A 96 -23.90 -2.27 -34.15
N LEU A 97 -22.80 -2.99 -34.39
CA LEU A 97 -21.55 -2.75 -33.66
C LEU A 97 -20.94 -1.40 -34.03
N ALA A 98 -20.59 -0.61 -33.01
CA ALA A 98 -20.02 0.71 -33.17
C ALA A 98 -18.50 0.67 -32.98
N THR A 99 -17.78 1.44 -33.81
CA THR A 99 -16.34 1.66 -33.65
C THR A 99 -16.06 2.40 -32.34
N MET A 100 -15.16 1.86 -31.52
CA MET A 100 -14.64 2.54 -30.33
C MET A 100 -13.49 3.49 -30.72
N GLU A 101 -13.14 4.40 -29.83
CA GLU A 101 -12.05 5.37 -30.05
C GLU A 101 -10.73 4.67 -30.46
N ILE A 102 -10.07 5.21 -31.49
CA ILE A 102 -8.87 4.58 -32.08
C ILE A 102 -7.69 4.77 -31.12
N THR A 103 -7.30 3.69 -30.45
CA THR A 103 -6.16 3.68 -29.52
C THR A 103 -4.82 3.39 -30.19
N HIS A 104 -4.82 2.82 -31.41
CA HIS A 104 -3.60 2.52 -32.18
C HIS A 104 -3.92 2.48 -33.69
N PRO A 105 -3.03 2.97 -34.58
CA PRO A 105 -3.29 3.05 -36.03
C PRO A 105 -3.66 1.72 -36.68
N ASP A 106 -3.07 0.62 -36.21
CA ASP A 106 -3.31 -0.74 -36.74
C ASP A 106 -4.41 -1.54 -36.03
N VAL A 107 -5.03 -0.99 -34.97
CA VAL A 107 -6.03 -1.70 -34.16
C VAL A 107 -7.37 -0.99 -34.25
N ARG A 108 -8.44 -1.76 -34.45
CA ARG A 108 -9.82 -1.27 -34.43
C ARG A 108 -10.62 -2.10 -33.46
N TYR A 109 -11.28 -1.43 -32.53
CA TYR A 109 -12.24 -2.06 -31.63
C TYR A 109 -13.64 -1.73 -32.09
N LEU A 110 -14.51 -2.72 -32.14
CA LEU A 110 -15.95 -2.53 -32.30
C LEU A 110 -16.64 -3.13 -31.09
N SER A 111 -17.70 -2.49 -30.60
CA SER A 111 -18.51 -3.02 -29.50
C SER A 111 -20.00 -2.82 -29.73
N GLY A 112 -20.80 -3.65 -29.10
CA GLY A 112 -22.26 -3.59 -29.17
C GLY A 112 -22.87 -4.70 -28.32
N ASN A 113 -24.09 -5.10 -28.66
CA ASN A 113 -24.79 -6.17 -27.97
C ASN A 113 -25.13 -7.30 -28.93
N THR A 114 -25.10 -8.52 -28.43
CA THR A 114 -25.60 -9.71 -29.12
C THR A 114 -27.12 -9.79 -29.00
N ASP A 115 -27.76 -10.61 -29.83
CA ASP A 115 -29.23 -10.78 -29.81
C ASP A 115 -29.75 -11.37 -28.48
N ASP A 116 -28.91 -12.15 -27.78
CA ASP A 116 -29.17 -12.71 -26.45
C ASP A 116 -28.75 -11.77 -25.30
N GLY A 117 -28.39 -10.52 -25.61
CA GLY A 117 -28.23 -9.43 -24.65
C GLY A 117 -26.85 -9.33 -23.98
N PHE A 118 -25.86 -10.10 -24.44
CA PHE A 118 -24.48 -9.96 -23.98
C PHE A 118 -23.79 -8.78 -24.66
N GLU A 119 -22.89 -8.12 -23.93
CA GLU A 119 -21.99 -7.16 -24.56
C GLU A 119 -20.93 -7.93 -25.38
N ILE A 120 -20.66 -7.51 -26.60
CA ILE A 120 -19.63 -8.10 -27.46
C ILE A 120 -18.63 -7.04 -27.88
N MET A 121 -17.34 -7.39 -27.89
CA MET A 121 -16.26 -6.56 -28.38
C MET A 121 -15.39 -7.34 -29.36
N LEU A 122 -15.12 -6.74 -30.51
CA LEU A 122 -14.24 -7.27 -31.55
C LEU A 122 -12.98 -6.41 -31.62
N MET A 123 -11.81 -7.05 -31.64
CA MET A 123 -10.54 -6.38 -31.90
C MET A 123 -9.97 -6.88 -33.22
N PHE A 124 -9.93 -6.00 -34.20
CA PHE A 124 -9.23 -6.22 -35.47
C PHE A 124 -7.82 -5.63 -35.39
N ARG A 125 -6.81 -6.36 -35.85
CA ARG A 125 -5.46 -5.85 -36.09
C ARG A 125 -5.11 -6.08 -37.55
N LYS A 126 -4.65 -5.03 -38.24
CA LYS A 126 -4.34 -5.09 -39.69
C LYS A 126 -5.48 -5.77 -40.48
N ASP A 127 -6.72 -5.40 -40.15
CA ASP A 127 -7.96 -5.92 -40.74
C ASP A 127 -8.26 -7.42 -40.55
N SER A 128 -7.53 -8.13 -39.69
CA SER A 128 -7.89 -9.49 -39.26
C SER A 128 -8.46 -9.48 -37.84
N LEU A 129 -9.55 -10.22 -37.60
CA LEU A 129 -10.15 -10.38 -36.28
C LEU A 129 -9.22 -11.19 -35.37
N GLU A 130 -8.55 -10.53 -34.42
CA GLU A 130 -7.61 -11.19 -33.52
C GLU A 130 -8.23 -11.59 -32.18
N GLN A 131 -9.28 -10.89 -31.75
CA GLN A 131 -9.98 -11.19 -30.51
C GLN A 131 -11.47 -10.89 -30.61
N LEU A 132 -12.28 -11.79 -30.06
CA LEU A 132 -13.69 -11.60 -29.77
C LEU A 132 -13.89 -11.78 -28.28
N THR A 133 -14.49 -10.79 -27.64
CA THR A 133 -14.82 -10.82 -26.22
C THR A 133 -16.34 -10.83 -26.05
N ILE A 134 -16.86 -11.77 -25.27
CA ILE A 134 -18.27 -11.77 -24.83
C ILE A 134 -18.29 -11.42 -23.35
N CYS A 135 -19.03 -10.39 -22.99
CA CYS A 135 -19.18 -9.87 -21.64
C CYS A 135 -20.62 -10.02 -21.17
N GLN A 136 -20.84 -10.10 -19.85
CA GLN A 136 -22.18 -10.11 -19.26
C GLN A 136 -23.00 -8.89 -19.69
N PRO A 137 -24.34 -8.97 -19.66
CA PRO A 137 -25.17 -7.80 -19.92
C PRO A 137 -24.81 -6.64 -18.98
N GLY A 138 -24.62 -5.44 -19.53
CA GLY A 138 -24.26 -4.24 -18.77
C GLY A 138 -22.84 -4.22 -18.21
N HIS A 139 -21.94 -5.10 -18.67
CA HIS A 139 -20.55 -5.18 -18.22
C HIS A 139 -19.82 -3.84 -18.23
N SER A 140 -19.99 -3.01 -19.27
CA SER A 140 -19.32 -1.70 -19.35
C SER A 140 -19.77 -0.78 -18.20
N ARG A 141 -21.08 -0.69 -17.95
CA ARG A 141 -21.64 0.07 -16.81
C ARG A 141 -21.14 -0.46 -15.46
N ILE A 142 -20.99 -1.77 -15.35
CA ILE A 142 -20.46 -2.44 -14.15
C ILE A 142 -19.00 -2.06 -13.91
N MET A 143 -18.17 -2.07 -14.96
CA MET A 143 -16.77 -1.65 -14.89
C MET A 143 -16.65 -0.18 -14.51
N ASP A 144 -17.48 0.70 -15.09
CA ASP A 144 -17.53 2.12 -14.74
C ASP A 144 -17.86 2.34 -13.26
N ALA A 145 -18.87 1.62 -12.74
CA ALA A 145 -19.27 1.71 -11.34
C ALA A 145 -18.14 1.23 -10.39
N ARG A 146 -17.43 0.15 -10.74
CA ARG A 146 -16.26 -0.33 -9.98
C ARG A 146 -15.12 0.67 -10.02
N GLN A 147 -14.83 1.22 -11.19
CA GLN A 147 -13.79 2.23 -11.36
C GLN A 147 -14.09 3.46 -10.50
N ALA A 148 -15.34 3.94 -10.51
CA ALA A 148 -15.77 5.06 -9.67
C ALA A 148 -15.63 4.74 -8.18
N PHE A 149 -16.08 3.56 -7.74
CA PHE A 149 -15.98 3.11 -6.35
C PHE A 149 -14.52 3.06 -5.86
N TRP A 150 -13.63 2.41 -6.63
CA TRP A 150 -12.22 2.30 -6.27
C TRP A 150 -11.49 3.64 -6.35
N LYS A 151 -11.87 4.50 -7.30
CA LYS A 151 -11.35 5.86 -7.38
C LYS A 151 -11.71 6.66 -6.13
N GLU A 152 -12.98 6.69 -5.74
CA GLU A 152 -13.42 7.41 -4.53
C GLU A 152 -12.71 6.89 -3.27
N ARG A 153 -12.58 5.57 -3.14
CA ARG A 153 -11.88 4.96 -2.00
C ARG A 153 -10.39 5.29 -2.00
N SER A 154 -9.73 5.22 -3.16
CA SER A 154 -8.34 5.60 -3.33
C SER A 154 -8.10 7.07 -2.99
N GLU A 155 -8.99 7.97 -3.43
CA GLU A 155 -8.92 9.40 -3.11
C GLU A 155 -9.10 9.66 -1.60
N LYS A 156 -10.05 8.97 -0.95
CA LYS A 156 -10.24 9.05 0.51
C LYS A 156 -9.00 8.57 1.27
N GLU A 157 -8.42 7.43 0.86
CA GLU A 157 -7.22 6.87 1.47
C GLU A 157 -6.00 7.76 1.24
N GLN A 158 -5.84 8.31 0.04
CA GLN A 158 -4.78 9.27 -0.28
C GLN A 158 -4.89 10.52 0.61
N LYS A 159 -6.09 11.10 0.73
CA LYS A 159 -6.33 12.25 1.60
C LYS A 159 -6.06 11.93 3.08
N ARG A 160 -6.42 10.72 3.54
CA ARG A 160 -6.10 10.25 4.91
C ARG A 160 -4.58 10.21 5.12
N ARG A 161 -3.81 9.65 4.17
CA ARG A 161 -2.35 9.57 4.24
C ARG A 161 -1.67 10.94 4.23
N GLU A 162 -2.17 11.86 3.39
CA GLU A 162 -1.69 13.24 3.33
C GLU A 162 -1.88 13.95 4.67
N LEU A 163 -3.07 13.85 5.25
CA LEU A 163 -3.37 14.44 6.57
C LEU A 163 -2.52 13.80 7.68
N ALA A 164 -2.35 12.47 7.67
CA ALA A 164 -1.51 11.76 8.63
C ALA A 164 -0.02 12.13 8.52
N SER A 165 0.42 12.63 7.36
CA SER A 165 1.80 13.07 7.11
C SER A 165 1.99 14.59 7.26
N ALA A 166 0.91 15.37 7.39
CA ALA A 166 0.95 16.83 7.36
C ALA A 166 1.87 17.44 8.43
N TRP A 167 1.98 16.79 9.59
CA TRP A 167 2.86 17.23 10.68
C TRP A 167 4.33 17.30 10.27
N LYS A 168 4.78 16.47 9.31
CA LYS A 168 6.19 16.43 8.86
C LYS A 168 6.65 17.75 8.22
N TYR A 169 5.71 18.55 7.73
CA TYR A 169 5.98 19.84 7.10
C TYR A 169 5.93 21.02 8.07
N ILE A 170 5.66 20.77 9.36
CA ILE A 170 5.62 21.79 10.40
C ILE A 170 6.97 21.79 11.15
N SER A 171 7.83 22.75 10.85
CA SER A 171 9.16 22.86 11.45
C SER A 171 9.35 24.05 12.39
N ALA A 172 8.47 25.06 12.30
CA ALA A 172 8.59 26.30 13.06
C ALA A 172 7.95 26.26 14.46
N ASP A 173 7.04 25.32 14.69
CA ASP A 173 6.25 25.20 15.92
C ASP A 173 6.05 23.72 16.26
N ASP A 174 6.82 23.25 17.25
CA ASP A 174 6.76 21.85 17.70
C ASP A 174 5.38 21.51 18.30
N ASP A 175 4.71 22.45 18.98
CA ASP A 175 3.37 22.20 19.53
C ASP A 175 2.33 22.04 18.41
N ALA A 176 2.41 22.87 17.37
CA ALA A 176 1.56 22.72 16.18
C ALA A 176 1.85 21.40 15.43
N MET A 177 3.11 20.98 15.35
CA MET A 177 3.52 19.68 14.78
C MET A 177 2.85 18.54 15.56
N LEU A 178 2.99 18.51 16.88
CA LEU A 178 2.42 17.48 17.74
C LEU A 178 0.89 17.43 17.63
N LEU A 179 0.21 18.58 17.69
CA LEU A 179 -1.25 18.64 17.62
C LEU A 179 -1.79 18.27 16.24
N THR A 180 -1.05 18.56 15.16
CA THR A 180 -1.43 18.17 13.80
C THR A 180 -1.32 16.66 13.62
N TRP A 181 -0.24 16.05 14.12
CA TRP A 181 -0.12 14.59 14.18
C TRP A 181 -1.30 13.98 14.94
N ALA A 182 -1.59 14.49 16.14
CA ALA A 182 -2.61 13.90 17.01
C ALA A 182 -4.01 13.91 16.38
N LYS A 183 -4.36 14.96 15.62
CA LYS A 183 -5.66 15.09 14.95
C LYS A 183 -5.86 14.08 13.80
N HIS A 184 -4.78 13.56 13.25
CA HIS A 184 -4.80 12.73 12.04
C HIS A 184 -4.13 11.36 12.23
N CYS A 185 -3.60 11.08 13.42
CA CYS A 185 -3.08 9.78 13.78
C CYS A 185 -4.23 8.77 13.83
N GLN A 186 -4.18 7.81 12.92
CA GLN A 186 -5.10 6.69 12.84
C GLN A 186 -4.36 5.51 12.21
N PRO A 187 -3.44 4.87 12.96
CA PRO A 187 -2.59 3.78 12.47
C PRO A 187 -3.42 2.52 12.19
N TRP A 188 -4.52 2.36 12.94
CA TRP A 188 -5.44 1.23 12.90
C TRP A 188 -6.88 1.77 13.03
N ASP A 189 -7.87 0.94 12.70
CA ASP A 189 -9.29 1.36 12.69
C ASP A 189 -9.97 1.31 14.08
N ASP A 190 -9.29 0.82 15.11
CA ASP A 190 -9.77 0.66 16.49
C ASP A 190 -9.57 1.90 17.39
N TYR A 191 -8.74 2.87 16.98
CA TYR A 191 -8.46 4.07 17.79
C TYR A 191 -9.17 5.31 17.27
N SER A 192 -9.72 6.10 18.21
CA SER A 192 -10.30 7.40 17.88
C SER A 192 -9.19 8.47 17.83
N PRO A 193 -9.14 9.34 16.81
CA PRO A 193 -8.24 10.50 16.82
C PRO A 193 -8.35 11.37 18.10
N SER A 194 -9.49 11.32 18.79
CA SER A 194 -9.66 12.03 20.07
C SER A 194 -8.74 11.53 21.20
N GLU A 195 -8.35 10.26 21.19
CA GLU A 195 -7.44 9.66 22.18
C GLU A 195 -6.02 10.20 21.99
N PHE A 196 -5.54 10.26 20.74
CA PHE A 196 -4.25 10.86 20.41
C PHE A 196 -4.21 12.35 20.74
N VAL A 197 -5.31 13.10 20.53
CA VAL A 197 -5.40 14.52 20.94
C VAL A 197 -5.33 14.68 22.45
N ARG A 198 -6.01 13.83 23.22
CA ARG A 198 -5.90 13.82 24.70
C ARG A 198 -4.47 13.53 25.15
N TYR A 199 -3.82 12.53 24.54
CA TYR A 199 -2.43 12.20 24.80
C TYR A 199 -1.49 13.38 24.51
N ALA A 200 -1.60 14.01 23.34
CA ALA A 200 -0.79 15.17 22.98
C ALA A 200 -0.96 16.35 23.94
N ASN A 201 -2.19 16.63 24.37
CA ASN A 201 -2.44 17.70 25.34
C ASN A 201 -1.84 17.39 26.72
N TRP A 202 -1.91 16.14 27.18
CA TRP A 202 -1.24 15.72 28.41
C TRP A 202 0.28 15.80 28.28
N LEU A 203 0.86 15.35 27.16
CA LEU A 203 2.31 15.33 26.94
C LEU A 203 2.93 16.74 27.04
N ARG A 204 2.19 17.76 26.58
CA ARG A 204 2.58 19.18 26.70
C ARG A 204 2.65 19.68 28.14
N GLN A 205 1.87 19.09 29.04
CA GLN A 205 1.80 19.45 30.46
C GLN A 205 2.64 18.53 31.35
N ALA A 206 3.00 17.35 30.85
CA ALA A 206 3.80 16.36 31.55
C ALA A 206 5.20 16.89 31.90
N ASP A 207 5.72 16.47 33.04
CA ASP A 207 7.10 16.77 33.46
C ASP A 207 8.14 15.93 32.69
N PRO A 208 9.45 16.22 32.78
CA PRO A 208 10.49 15.48 32.07
C PRO A 208 10.53 13.97 32.36
N ASP A 209 10.20 13.55 33.58
CA ASP A 209 10.20 12.14 33.97
C ASP A 209 8.98 11.42 33.39
N GLN A 210 7.81 12.06 33.41
CA GLN A 210 6.60 11.54 32.76
C GLN A 210 6.80 11.41 31.25
N ARG A 211 7.45 12.40 30.60
CA ARG A 211 7.81 12.32 29.17
C ARG A 211 8.81 11.21 28.89
N HIS A 212 9.74 10.94 29.81
CA HIS A 212 10.66 9.80 29.69
C HIS A 212 9.89 8.48 29.64
N VAL A 213 8.97 8.28 30.59
CA VAL A 213 8.15 7.07 30.63
C VAL A 213 7.21 6.97 29.42
N ALA A 214 6.68 8.10 28.94
CA ALA A 214 5.92 8.15 27.69
C ALA A 214 6.76 7.67 26.49
N ALA A 215 8.02 8.10 26.39
CA ALA A 215 8.93 7.65 25.34
C ALA A 215 9.31 6.16 25.47
N LEU A 216 9.43 5.63 26.70
CA LEU A 216 9.70 4.21 26.95
C LEU A 216 8.58 3.29 26.46
N ASN A 217 7.32 3.73 26.59
CA ASN A 217 6.15 2.92 26.24
C ASN A 217 5.54 3.30 24.89
N TRP A 218 6.21 4.16 24.12
CA TRP A 218 5.66 4.63 22.85
C TRP A 218 5.63 3.51 21.81
N ASN A 219 4.45 3.24 21.25
CA ASN A 219 4.33 2.40 20.07
C ASN A 219 4.74 3.20 18.82
N TRP A 220 5.83 2.79 18.19
CA TRP A 220 6.43 3.49 17.06
C TRP A 220 5.55 3.47 15.80
N ASP A 221 4.61 2.52 15.70
CA ASP A 221 3.62 2.48 14.61
C ASP A 221 2.64 3.66 14.66
N TYR A 222 2.51 4.32 15.83
CA TYR A 222 1.68 5.51 15.99
C TYR A 222 2.35 6.78 15.43
N GLY A 223 3.60 6.68 14.96
CA GLY A 223 4.34 7.76 14.31
C GLY A 223 5.36 8.43 15.23
N LEU A 224 6.22 9.27 14.65
CA LEU A 224 7.41 9.80 15.32
C LEU A 224 7.22 11.19 15.95
N ALA A 225 6.11 11.88 15.67
CA ALA A 225 5.91 13.26 16.12
C ALA A 225 6.00 13.43 17.65
N PRO A 226 5.45 12.53 18.49
CA PRO A 226 5.62 12.63 19.94
C PRO A 226 7.07 12.50 20.40
N LEU A 227 7.83 11.57 19.82
CA LEU A 227 9.24 11.38 20.16
C LEU A 227 10.11 12.57 19.72
N LEU A 228 9.86 13.10 18.51
CA LEU A 228 10.48 14.35 18.04
C LEU A 228 10.16 15.51 18.97
N TRP A 229 8.89 15.66 19.35
CA TRP A 229 8.47 16.74 20.25
C TRP A 229 9.16 16.64 21.61
N ILE A 230 9.22 15.44 22.20
CA ILE A 230 9.89 15.18 23.50
C ILE A 230 11.38 15.55 23.42
N THR A 231 12.08 15.10 22.38
CA THR A 231 13.54 15.31 22.27
C THR A 231 13.92 16.76 21.97
N ARG A 232 13.00 17.58 21.47
CA ARG A 232 13.22 19.01 21.24
C ARG A 232 12.97 19.89 22.47
N ARG A 233 12.45 19.33 23.56
CA ARG A 233 12.22 20.09 24.79
C ARG A 233 13.52 20.46 25.48
N GLY A 234 13.64 21.73 25.90
CA GLY A 234 14.84 22.22 26.59
C GLY A 234 15.09 21.59 27.98
N ASP A 235 14.06 21.02 28.59
CA ASP A 235 14.11 20.26 29.84
C ASP A 235 14.20 18.73 29.62
N CYS A 236 14.37 18.28 28.36
CA CYS A 236 14.53 16.87 28.02
C CYS A 236 15.78 16.30 28.70
N ASP A 237 15.61 15.15 29.38
CA ASP A 237 16.72 14.42 29.98
C ASP A 237 17.55 13.72 28.90
N LEU A 238 18.88 13.74 29.06
CA LEU A 238 19.82 13.05 28.17
C LEU A 238 19.47 11.57 28.00
N ALA A 239 19.01 10.89 29.05
CA ALA A 239 18.58 9.50 28.96
C ALA A 239 17.37 9.31 28.04
N THR A 240 16.42 10.26 28.04
CA THR A 240 15.27 10.24 27.14
C THR A 240 15.71 10.42 25.68
N ALA A 241 16.62 11.37 25.43
CA ALA A 241 17.18 11.58 24.10
C ALA A 241 17.95 10.35 23.60
N LEU A 242 18.75 9.72 24.45
CA LEU A 242 19.48 8.49 24.14
C LEU A 242 18.53 7.32 23.84
N HIS A 243 17.48 7.15 24.64
CA HIS A 243 16.46 6.12 24.39
C HIS A 243 15.84 6.27 23.01
N VAL A 244 15.41 7.49 22.65
CA VAL A 244 14.84 7.75 21.32
C VAL A 244 15.88 7.56 20.22
N PHE A 245 17.11 8.04 20.41
CA PHE A 245 18.20 7.89 19.45
C PHE A 245 18.52 6.43 19.15
N PHE A 246 18.67 5.58 20.16
CA PHE A 246 18.93 4.15 19.92
C PHE A 246 17.69 3.41 19.42
N GLY A 247 16.49 3.89 19.77
CA GLY A 247 15.23 3.40 19.21
C GLY A 247 15.09 3.61 17.69
N THR A 248 15.84 4.54 17.08
CA THR A 248 15.87 4.69 15.61
C THR A 248 16.75 3.67 14.91
N SER A 249 17.36 2.72 15.63
CA SER A 249 18.28 1.73 15.07
C SER A 249 19.47 2.35 14.31
N PRO A 250 20.34 3.14 14.97
CA PRO A 250 21.51 3.76 14.34
C PRO A 250 22.42 2.75 13.63
N GLU A 251 22.47 1.50 14.11
CA GLU A 251 23.21 0.40 13.48
C GLU A 251 22.82 0.15 12.03
N PHE A 252 21.54 0.33 11.69
CA PHE A 252 21.06 0.19 10.30
C PHE A 252 21.65 1.27 9.39
N TYR A 253 21.90 2.47 9.92
CA TYR A 253 22.34 3.62 9.15
C TYR A 253 23.86 3.74 8.97
N LEU A 254 24.64 2.90 9.65
CA LEU A 254 26.11 2.85 9.51
C LEU A 254 26.55 2.67 8.05
N GLN A 255 25.82 1.88 7.27
CA GLN A 255 26.12 1.64 5.85
C GLN A 255 26.03 2.89 4.96
N PHE A 256 25.31 3.92 5.41
CA PHE A 256 25.14 5.18 4.68
C PHE A 256 26.11 6.26 5.15
N GLU A 257 26.88 6.02 6.22
CA GLU A 257 27.92 6.95 6.70
C GLU A 257 27.38 8.37 6.95
N GLY A 258 26.15 8.49 7.45
CA GLY A 258 25.50 9.77 7.70
C GLY A 258 25.09 10.54 6.44
N ASP A 259 25.23 9.95 5.24
CA ASP A 259 24.81 10.56 3.98
C ASP A 259 23.31 10.36 3.74
N ARG A 260 22.56 11.44 3.96
CA ARG A 260 21.11 11.51 3.74
C ARG A 260 20.70 11.11 2.32
N SER A 261 21.52 11.43 1.32
CA SER A 261 21.24 11.17 -0.11
C SER A 261 21.22 9.66 -0.38
N ARG A 262 22.17 8.92 0.21
CA ARG A 262 22.25 7.46 0.10
C ARG A 262 21.10 6.76 0.81
N VAL A 263 20.57 7.34 1.88
CA VAL A 263 19.32 6.86 2.51
C VAL A 263 18.14 7.06 1.56
N ALA A 264 18.06 8.21 0.89
CA ALA A 264 16.98 8.52 -0.06
C ALA A 264 16.94 7.60 -1.29
N GLU A 265 18.06 6.98 -1.66
CA GLU A 265 18.11 5.95 -2.69
C GLU A 265 17.45 4.62 -2.26
N LYS A 266 17.33 4.37 -0.95
CA LYS A 266 16.83 3.11 -0.38
C LYS A 266 15.49 3.24 0.33
N GLN A 267 15.13 4.44 0.78
CA GLN A 267 13.92 4.70 1.56
C GLN A 267 13.18 5.91 1.02
N SER A 268 11.85 5.78 0.91
CA SER A 268 10.97 6.87 0.53
C SER A 268 10.68 7.85 1.67
N ASP A 269 10.77 7.40 2.92
CA ASP A 269 10.55 8.22 4.11
C ASP A 269 11.85 8.38 4.90
N LEU A 270 12.34 9.63 4.99
CA LEU A 270 13.59 9.97 5.66
C LEU A 270 13.40 10.41 7.11
N THR A 271 12.16 10.42 7.61
CA THR A 271 11.82 11.03 8.91
C THR A 271 12.59 10.39 10.07
N THR A 272 12.77 9.07 10.07
CA THR A 272 13.55 8.37 11.12
C THR A 272 15.02 8.78 11.10
N PHE A 273 15.63 8.83 9.91
CA PHE A 273 17.01 9.28 9.76
C PHE A 273 17.17 10.75 10.18
N ASP A 274 16.26 11.62 9.74
CA ASP A 274 16.30 13.05 10.07
C ASP A 274 16.13 13.28 11.58
N MET A 275 15.25 12.51 12.25
CA MET A 275 15.12 12.52 13.71
C MET A 275 16.41 12.09 14.42
N MET A 276 17.01 10.98 13.98
CA MET A 276 18.26 10.46 14.54
C MET A 276 19.38 11.51 14.45
N MET A 277 19.51 12.15 13.29
CA MET A 277 20.54 13.17 13.05
C MET A 277 20.26 14.49 13.79
N ASP A 278 19.00 14.90 13.97
CA ASP A 278 18.62 16.04 14.82
C ASP A 278 19.03 15.79 16.27
N ILE A 279 18.73 14.59 16.80
CA ILE A 279 19.12 14.22 18.18
C ILE A 279 20.65 14.21 18.32
N LYS A 280 21.36 13.58 17.37
CA LYS A 280 22.84 13.58 17.34
C LYS A 280 23.40 15.01 17.40
N ALA A 281 22.93 15.89 16.50
CA ALA A 281 23.41 17.26 16.42
C ALA A 281 23.13 18.05 17.71
N ARG A 282 21.98 17.83 18.36
CA ARG A 282 21.64 18.44 19.65
C ARG A 282 22.54 17.95 20.77
N MET A 283 22.82 16.65 20.82
CA MET A 283 23.75 16.08 21.80
C MET A 283 25.12 16.72 21.66
N GLU A 284 25.66 16.78 20.45
CA GLU A 284 27.01 17.33 20.18
C GLU A 284 27.15 18.81 20.50
N ARG A 285 26.04 19.57 20.45
CA ARG A 285 25.98 20.98 20.85
C ARG A 285 25.75 21.17 22.37
N GLY A 286 25.62 20.08 23.13
CA GLY A 286 25.33 20.13 24.56
C GLY A 286 23.91 20.61 24.87
N PHE A 287 22.93 20.35 24.01
CA PHE A 287 21.54 20.80 24.22
C PHE A 287 20.90 20.20 25.48
N TYR A 288 21.16 18.91 25.75
CA TYR A 288 20.55 18.16 26.86
C TYR A 288 21.31 18.42 28.16
N GLN A 289 20.90 19.46 28.89
CA GLN A 289 21.53 19.86 30.16
C GLN A 289 21.07 19.01 31.34
N ARG A 290 19.90 18.39 31.25
CA ARG A 290 19.35 17.52 32.30
C ARG A 290 19.90 16.10 32.12
N SER A 291 20.42 15.51 33.21
CA SER A 291 20.92 14.11 33.26
C SER A 291 20.57 13.47 34.61
N ALA A 292 19.29 13.52 34.98
CA ALA A 292 18.79 12.99 36.24
C ALA A 292 18.41 11.50 36.14
N ILE A 293 18.19 10.99 34.93
CA ILE A 293 17.79 9.61 34.67
C ILE A 293 19.00 8.83 34.16
N GLN A 294 19.15 7.60 34.64
CA GLN A 294 20.21 6.70 34.18
C GLN A 294 19.83 6.03 32.86
N PHE A 295 20.75 6.01 31.90
CA PHE A 295 20.66 5.22 30.67
C PHE A 295 21.83 4.23 30.56
N ASP A 296 21.52 2.97 30.27
CA ASP A 296 22.53 1.93 30.05
C ASP A 296 22.84 1.80 28.55
N LEU A 297 24.06 2.19 28.17
CA LEU A 297 24.55 2.14 26.80
C LEU A 297 25.08 0.76 26.40
N SER A 298 25.39 -0.13 27.36
CA SER A 298 26.16 -1.35 27.09
C SER A 298 25.49 -2.24 26.04
N ARG A 299 24.18 -2.46 26.16
CA ARG A 299 23.42 -3.27 25.19
C ARG A 299 23.42 -2.66 23.79
N ASN A 300 23.27 -1.35 23.69
CA ASN A 300 23.20 -0.64 22.41
C ASN A 300 24.56 -0.66 21.69
N LEU A 301 25.65 -0.43 22.44
CA LEU A 301 27.00 -0.52 21.91
C LEU A 301 27.37 -1.96 21.53
N GLU A 302 26.89 -2.96 22.27
CA GLU A 302 27.04 -4.37 21.90
C GLU A 302 26.35 -4.66 20.56
N ILE A 303 25.10 -4.21 20.36
CA ILE A 303 24.38 -4.38 19.09
C ILE A 303 25.18 -3.76 17.94
N ILE A 304 25.62 -2.51 18.08
CA ILE A 304 26.42 -1.82 17.05
C ILE A 304 27.71 -2.58 16.74
N SER A 305 28.40 -3.11 17.76
CA SER A 305 29.67 -3.83 17.57
C SER A 305 29.54 -5.06 16.67
N ARG A 306 28.35 -5.70 16.61
CA ARG A 306 28.08 -6.87 15.76
C ARG A 306 28.16 -6.55 14.27
N TYR A 307 27.96 -5.28 13.89
CA TYR A 307 28.07 -4.80 12.51
C TYR A 307 29.51 -4.50 12.08
N LYS A 308 30.48 -4.60 13.01
CA LYS A 308 31.91 -4.32 12.77
C LYS A 308 32.17 -3.00 12.02
N PRO A 309 31.57 -1.87 12.46
CA PRO A 309 31.71 -0.62 11.74
C PRO A 309 33.13 -0.08 11.77
N THR A 310 33.48 0.68 10.73
CA THR A 310 34.72 1.47 10.73
C THR A 310 34.60 2.66 11.68
N LEU A 311 35.73 3.24 12.08
CA LEU A 311 35.74 4.48 12.88
C LEU A 311 35.01 5.62 12.17
N GLY A 312 35.09 5.69 10.83
CA GLY A 312 34.37 6.70 10.04
C GLY A 312 32.85 6.52 10.11
N GLN A 313 32.36 5.30 10.01
CA GLN A 313 30.93 4.98 10.15
C GLN A 313 30.41 5.31 11.55
N LEU A 314 31.17 4.96 12.58
CA LEU A 314 30.83 5.30 13.97
C LEU A 314 30.77 6.82 14.17
N ALA A 315 31.78 7.57 13.71
CA ALA A 315 31.82 9.02 13.86
C ALA A 315 30.71 9.73 13.08
N ALA A 316 30.30 9.18 11.93
CA ALA A 316 29.23 9.74 11.12
C ALA A 316 27.84 9.58 11.76
N VAL A 317 27.59 8.45 12.44
CA VAL A 317 26.26 8.11 12.95
C VAL A 317 26.11 8.35 14.45
N LEU A 318 27.12 8.05 15.26
CA LEU A 318 27.04 8.18 16.72
C LEU A 318 27.44 9.58 17.20
N PRO A 319 26.80 10.11 18.25
CA PRO A 319 27.22 11.38 18.87
C PRO A 319 28.66 11.30 19.37
N ALA A 320 29.46 12.32 19.07
CA ALA A 320 30.87 12.36 19.52
C ALA A 320 31.04 12.40 21.05
N ASN A 321 30.02 12.86 21.77
CA ASN A 321 30.02 13.06 23.22
C ASN A 321 29.10 12.08 23.98
N LEU A 322 28.98 10.84 23.51
CA LEU A 322 28.27 9.79 24.23
C LEU A 322 28.83 9.63 25.66
N PRO A 323 27.97 9.63 26.71
CA PRO A 323 28.44 9.50 28.09
C PRO A 323 29.07 8.12 28.34
N THR A 324 30.15 8.06 29.11
CA THR A 324 30.87 6.81 29.40
C THR A 324 30.31 6.03 30.58
N SER A 325 29.45 6.63 31.40
CA SER A 325 28.73 5.95 32.48
C SER A 325 27.40 6.66 32.77
N GLY A 326 26.34 5.88 33.02
CA GLY A 326 25.02 6.40 33.35
C GLY A 326 24.95 6.89 34.79
N ALA A 327 25.07 8.19 35.00
CA ALA A 327 24.68 8.82 36.26
C ALA A 327 23.15 9.02 36.28
N GLY A 328 22.53 8.99 37.47
CA GLY A 328 21.10 9.27 37.64
C GLY A 328 20.30 8.15 38.31
N ARG A 329 19.00 8.39 38.51
CA ARG A 329 18.06 7.38 39.03
C ARG A 329 17.58 6.47 37.91
N ARG A 330 17.36 5.19 38.22
CA ARG A 330 16.74 4.25 37.28
C ARG A 330 15.22 4.43 37.27
N ILE A 331 14.66 4.75 36.11
CA ILE A 331 13.23 4.71 35.84
C ILE A 331 13.00 3.56 34.87
N ALA A 332 12.30 2.52 35.31
CA ALA A 332 12.06 1.34 34.50
C ALA A 332 10.74 0.67 34.87
N HIS A 333 10.23 -0.17 33.97
CA HIS A 333 8.97 -0.88 34.16
C HIS A 333 9.01 -1.76 35.43
N GLU A 334 10.17 -2.36 35.76
CA GLU A 334 10.31 -3.22 36.94
C GLU A 334 10.08 -2.48 38.27
N ASN A 335 10.27 -1.15 38.29
CA ASN A 335 10.05 -0.33 39.48
C ASN A 335 8.74 0.48 39.40
N ARG A 336 7.75 0.02 38.61
CA ARG A 336 6.50 0.77 38.34
C ARG A 336 6.77 2.22 37.96
N PHE A 337 7.81 2.45 37.15
CA PHE A 337 8.28 3.77 36.76
C PHE A 337 8.53 4.74 37.93
N GLY A 338 8.95 4.24 39.08
CA GLY A 338 9.21 5.06 40.27
C GLY A 338 7.95 5.67 40.89
N GLY A 339 6.77 5.10 40.63
CA GLY A 339 5.48 5.62 41.11
C GLY A 339 4.93 6.79 40.29
N LEU A 340 5.49 7.04 39.10
CA LEU A 340 4.96 8.03 38.16
C LEU A 340 3.63 7.54 37.59
N ASP A 341 2.59 8.38 37.72
CA ASP A 341 1.28 8.11 37.15
C ASP A 341 1.19 8.67 35.72
N ILE A 342 0.76 7.82 34.79
CA ILE A 342 0.45 8.19 33.40
C ILE A 342 -1.01 7.83 33.16
N PRO A 343 -1.83 8.78 32.69
CA PRO A 343 -3.21 8.48 32.35
C PRO A 343 -3.30 7.35 31.33
N ALA A 344 -4.25 6.44 31.51
CA ALA A 344 -4.56 5.44 30.49
C ALA A 344 -5.26 6.13 29.30
N PHE A 345 -4.59 6.18 28.16
CA PHE A 345 -5.14 6.77 26.93
C PHE A 345 -5.80 5.75 26.01
N GLY A 346 -5.68 4.46 26.32
CA GLY A 346 -6.17 3.39 25.45
C GLY A 346 -5.24 3.07 24.27
N ILE A 347 -4.21 3.89 24.03
CA ILE A 347 -3.20 3.72 22.97
C ILE A 347 -1.98 2.98 23.54
N ASN A 348 -2.00 1.65 23.54
CA ASN A 348 -0.83 0.84 23.94
C ASN A 348 -0.29 0.06 22.75
#